data_AF-A0ABD4ZI24-F1
#
_entry.id   AF-A0ABD4ZI24-F1
#
_cell.length_a   1.000
_cell.length_b   1.000
_cell.length_c   1.000
_cell.angle_alpha   90.00
_cell.angle_beta   90.00
_cell.angle_gamma   90.00
#
_symmetry.space_group_name_H-M   'P 1'
#
loop_
_entity.id
_entity.type
_entity.pdbx_description
1 polymer ?
#
loop_
_entity_poly.entity_id
_entity_poly.type
_entity_poly.pdbx_seq_one_letter_code
_entity_poly.pdbx_strand_id
1 'polypeptide(L)'
;MSFVNISPLFIAIIIGFVVSFNENTSVKVPAIVVIISTIISFLFPIFNLKSWVTYPVIISESAMFVLATMLLSQKMKKWLAWILGLIVGFVWAIVLLILLGVTFNI
;
A
#
# COMPACT_ATOMS: atom_id res chain seq x y z
N MET A 1 -12.20 -16.44 16.08
CA MET A 1 -12.28 -15.36 15.07
C MET A 1 -11.21 -14.34 15.41
N SER A 2 -10.06 -14.37 14.73
CA SER A 2 -9.08 -13.28 14.89
C SER A 2 -9.72 -12.03 14.30
N PHE A 3 -9.83 -10.98 15.10
CA PHE A 3 -10.17 -9.68 14.61
C PHE A 3 -9.13 -9.33 13.55
N VAL A 4 -9.55 -9.22 12.29
CA VAL A 4 -8.82 -8.41 11.32
C VAL A 4 -8.69 -7.06 12.03
N ASN A 5 -7.48 -6.70 12.43
CA ASN A 5 -7.24 -5.42 13.06
C ASN A 5 -7.46 -4.40 11.94
N ILE A 6 -8.68 -3.87 11.83
CA ILE A 6 -9.09 -2.92 10.78
C ILE A 6 -8.37 -1.57 10.98
N SER A 7 -7.81 -1.34 12.18
CA SER A 7 -7.15 -0.09 12.55
C SER A 7 -5.97 0.31 11.63
N PRO A 8 -5.04 -0.57 11.21
CA PRO A 8 -3.91 -0.17 10.37
C PRO A 8 -4.34 0.11 8.92
N LEU A 9 -5.31 -0.65 8.39
CA LEU A 9 -5.93 -0.41 7.08
C LEU A 9 -6.66 0.94 7.06
N PHE A 10 -7.43 1.25 8.10
CA PHE A 10 -8.15 2.51 8.20
C PHE A 10 -7.20 3.71 8.33
N ILE A 11 -6.13 3.57 9.13
CA ILE A 11 -5.08 4.58 9.26
C ILE A 11 -4.34 4.79 7.94
N ALA A 12 -4.00 3.72 7.22
CA ALA A 12 -3.37 3.77 5.89
C ALA A 12 -4.23 4.53 4.87
N ILE A 13 -5.55 4.30 4.88
CA ILE A 13 -6.50 5.00 4.01
C ILE A 13 -6.55 6.50 4.36
N ILE A 14 -6.60 6.86 5.64
CA ILE A 14 -6.62 8.26 6.08
C ILE A 14 -5.31 8.97 5.73
N ILE A 15 -4.17 8.36 6.02
CA ILE A 15 -2.86 8.94 5.69
C ILE A 15 -2.73 9.10 4.17
N GLY A 16 -3.11 8.08 3.40
CA GLY A 16 -3.05 8.17 1.96
C GLY A 16 -4.02 9.20 1.39
N PHE A 17 -5.19 9.40 2.00
CA PHE A 17 -6.12 10.46 1.65
C PHE A 17 -5.47 11.84 1.88
N VAL A 18 -4.93 12.09 3.07
CA VAL A 18 -4.28 13.37 3.41
C VAL A 18 -3.09 13.66 2.49
N VAL A 19 -2.24 12.67 2.23
CA VAL A 19 -1.06 12.82 1.35
C VAL A 19 -1.45 13.01 -0.11
N SER A 20 -2.47 12.29 -0.60
CA SER A 20 -2.89 12.39 -2.00
C SER A 20 -3.50 13.76 -2.36
N PHE A 21 -4.05 14.48 -1.39
CA PHE A 21 -4.58 15.84 -1.59
C PHE A 21 -3.54 16.93 -1.38
N ASN A 22 -2.34 16.59 -0.91
CA ASN A 22 -1.25 17.54 -0.78
C ASN A 22 -0.54 17.72 -2.14
N GLU A 23 -0.95 18.78 -2.86
CA GLU A 23 -0.46 19.11 -4.21
C GLU A 23 1.06 19.34 -4.29
N ASN A 24 1.72 19.63 -3.16
CA ASN A 24 3.17 19.82 -3.09
C ASN A 24 3.97 18.50 -3.00
N THR A 25 3.30 17.36 -2.87
CA THR A 25 4.00 16.08 -2.70
C THR A 25 4.40 15.50 -4.06
N SER A 26 5.70 15.26 -4.26
CA SER A 26 6.19 14.64 -5.49
C SER A 26 5.80 13.18 -5.57
N VAL A 27 5.35 12.72 -6.75
CA VAL A 27 5.04 11.31 -7.07
C VAL A 27 6.23 10.37 -6.80
N LYS A 28 7.46 10.89 -6.79
CA LYS A 28 8.67 10.13 -6.46
C LYS A 28 8.64 9.56 -5.04
N VAL A 29 8.08 10.30 -4.08
CA VAL A 29 8.06 9.89 -2.67
C VAL A 29 7.23 8.60 -2.47
N PRO A 30 5.94 8.54 -2.85
CA PRO A 30 5.17 7.31 -2.69
C PRO A 30 5.74 6.18 -3.55
N ALA A 31 6.34 6.45 -4.71
CA ALA A 31 7.00 5.42 -5.52
C ALA A 31 8.15 4.73 -4.79
N ILE A 32 9.03 5.53 -4.16
CA ILE A 32 10.16 5.01 -3.37
C ILE A 32 9.64 4.20 -2.17
N VAL A 33 8.59 4.69 -1.50
CA VAL A 33 7.97 3.98 -0.36
C VAL A 33 7.40 2.62 -0.79
N VAL A 34 6.70 2.53 -1.93
CA VAL A 34 6.21 1.25 -2.47
C VAL A 34 7.36 0.28 -2.69
N ILE A 35 8.46 0.72 -3.32
CA ILE A 35 9.61 -0.14 -3.60
C ILE A 35 10.25 -0.65 -2.31
N ILE A 36 10.59 0.25 -1.38
CA ILE A 36 11.28 -0.09 -0.13
C ILE A 36 10.42 -1.03 0.71
N SER A 37 9.14 -0.70 0.90
CA SER A 37 8.22 -1.52 1.69
C SER A 37 7.99 -2.90 1.07
N THR A 38 7.93 -3.00 -0.26
CA THR A 38 7.87 -4.28 -0.96
C THR A 38 9.13 -5.11 -0.68
N ILE A 39 10.32 -4.54 -0.84
CA ILE A 39 11.60 -5.24 -0.57
C ILE A 39 11.65 -5.72 0.89
N ILE A 40 11.27 -4.88 1.85
CA ILE A 40 11.23 -5.23 3.28
C ILE A 40 10.25 -6.40 3.51
N SER A 41 9.11 -6.41 2.83
CA SER A 41 8.12 -7.50 2.96
C SER A 41 8.70 -8.85 2.55
N PHE A 42 9.60 -8.90 1.57
CA PHE A 42 10.30 -10.13 1.17
C PHE A 42 11.51 -10.46 2.07
N LEU A 43 12.12 -9.47 2.71
CA LEU A 43 13.22 -9.70 3.66
C LEU A 43 12.74 -10.30 4.98
N PHE A 44 11.57 -9.89 5.48
CA PHE A 44 11.06 -10.34 6.78
C PHE A 44 10.94 -11.87 6.91
N PRO A 45 10.37 -12.60 5.94
CA PRO A 45 10.32 -14.06 5.97
C PRO A 45 11.71 -14.71 6.03
N ILE A 46 12.73 -14.11 5.38
CA ILE A 46 14.11 -14.61 5.37
C ILE A 46 14.71 -14.57 6.79
N PHE A 47 14.39 -13.55 7.58
CA PHE A 47 14.82 -13.43 8.98
C PHE A 47 13.87 -14.08 9.99
N ASN A 48 12.96 -14.95 9.54
CA ASN A 48 11.96 -15.62 10.38
C ASN A 48 10.95 -14.66 11.07
N LEU A 49 10.76 -13.45 10.54
CA LEU A 49 9.83 -12.42 11.03
C LEU A 49 8.47 -12.49 10.32
N LYS A 50 7.96 -13.70 10.04
CA LYS A 50 6.75 -13.93 9.23
C LYS A 50 5.52 -13.19 9.76
N SER A 51 5.37 -13.07 11.08
CA SER A 51 4.25 -12.36 11.72
C SER A 51 4.25 -10.85 11.47
N TRP A 52 5.38 -10.28 11.05
CA TRP A 52 5.54 -8.84 10.85
C TRP A 52 5.37 -8.43 9.39
N VAL A 53 5.21 -9.38 8.47
CA VAL A 53 5.13 -9.15 7.02
C VAL A 53 3.91 -8.30 6.63
N THR A 54 2.85 -8.34 7.44
CA THR A 54 1.65 -7.54 7.23
C THR A 54 1.89 -6.04 7.31
N TYR A 55 2.82 -5.57 8.16
CA TYR A 55 3.12 -4.14 8.28
C TYR A 55 3.71 -3.53 7.02
N PRO A 56 4.81 -4.04 6.44
CA PRO A 56 5.37 -3.49 5.20
C PRO A 56 4.43 -3.71 4.00
N VAL A 57 3.58 -4.74 4.00
CA VAL A 57 2.52 -4.90 2.99
C VAL A 57 1.51 -3.76 3.05
N ILE A 58 1.01 -3.41 4.24
CA ILE A 58 0.05 -2.30 4.43
C ILE A 58 0.68 -0.95 4.09
N ILE A 59 1.96 -0.76 4.39
CA ILE A 59 2.70 0.44 3.98
C ILE A 59 2.79 0.51 2.45
N SER A 60 3.12 -0.60 1.79
CA SER A 60 3.19 -0.70 0.33
C SER A 60 1.83 -0.42 -0.33
N GLU A 61 0.75 -0.99 0.21
CA GLU A 61 -0.63 -0.72 -0.19
C GLU A 61 -0.96 0.76 -0.12
N SER A 62 -0.73 1.39 1.04
CA SER A 62 -1.07 2.80 1.26
C SER A 62 -0.30 3.73 0.31
N ALA A 63 0.97 3.45 0.08
CA ALA A 63 1.81 4.21 -0.83
C ALA A 63 1.38 3.99 -2.29
N MET A 64 0.97 2.78 -2.66
CA MET A 64 0.47 2.49 -4.00
C MET A 64 -0.87 3.18 -4.26
N PHE A 65 -1.75 3.20 -3.26
CA PHE A 65 -3.00 3.96 -3.29
C PHE A 65 -2.75 5.46 -3.52
N VAL A 66 -1.82 6.08 -2.77
CA VAL A 66 -1.45 7.50 -2.95
C VAL A 66 -0.89 7.73 -4.35
N LEU A 67 0.03 6.88 -4.79
CA LEU A 67 0.68 7.00 -6.10
C LEU A 67 -0.34 6.89 -7.23
N ALA A 68 -1.22 5.90 -7.18
CA ALA A 68 -2.28 5.71 -8.17
C ALA A 68 -3.23 6.90 -8.18
N THR A 69 -3.65 7.38 -7.01
CA THR A 69 -4.54 8.55 -6.91
C THR A 69 -3.88 9.80 -7.48
N MET A 70 -2.61 10.06 -7.17
CA MET A 70 -1.87 11.20 -7.72
C MET A 70 -1.77 11.13 -9.25
N LEU A 71 -1.38 9.98 -9.80
CA LEU A 71 -1.27 9.80 -11.25
C LEU A 71 -2.62 9.93 -11.97
N LEU A 72 -3.68 9.37 -11.38
CA LEU A 72 -5.02 9.45 -11.95
C LEU A 72 -5.60 10.86 -11.83
N SER A 73 -5.35 11.56 -10.72
CA SER A 73 -5.86 12.91 -10.48
C SER A 73 -5.38 13.94 -11.49
N GLN A 74 -4.26 13.68 -12.19
CA GLN A 74 -3.78 14.49 -13.30
C GLN A 74 -4.67 14.40 -14.55
N LYS A 75 -5.42 13.30 -14.71
CA LYS A 75 -6.21 13.00 -15.92
C LYS A 75 -7.72 13.03 -15.69
N MET A 76 -8.18 13.03 -14.44
CA MET A 76 -9.60 12.92 -14.11
C MET A 76 -9.96 13.62 -12.79
N LYS A 77 -11.26 13.71 -12.49
CA LYS A 77 -11.76 14.32 -11.24
C LYS A 77 -11.13 13.63 -10.02
N LYS A 78 -10.65 14.44 -9.06
CA LYS A 78 -9.96 13.96 -7.84
C LYS A 78 -10.74 12.88 -7.09
N TRP A 79 -12.06 13.01 -6.96
CA TRP A 79 -12.90 12.01 -6.28
C TRP A 79 -12.95 10.66 -7.03
N LEU A 80 -12.98 10.68 -8.36
CA LEU A 80 -12.95 9.46 -9.17
C LEU A 80 -11.57 8.79 -9.10
N ALA A 81 -10.51 9.59 -9.22
CA ALA A 81 -9.13 9.14 -9.06
C ALA A 81 -8.89 8.48 -7.71
N TRP A 82 -9.53 8.99 -6.66
CA TRP A 82 -9.44 8.45 -5.30
C TRP A 82 -10.07 7.06 -5.17
N ILE A 83 -11.28 6.87 -5.70
CA ILE A 83 -11.96 5.55 -5.69
C ILE A 83 -11.13 4.52 -6.47
N LEU A 84 -10.64 4.90 -7.65
CA LEU A 84 -9.79 4.04 -8.47
C LEU A 84 -8.45 3.76 -7.79
N GLY A 85 -7.83 4.75 -7.15
CA GLY A 85 -6.61 4.57 -6.39
C GLY A 85 -6.80 3.56 -5.26
N LEU A 86 -7.92 3.62 -4.54
CA LEU A 86 -8.24 2.67 -3.47
C LEU A 86 -8.30 1.23 -4.00
N ILE A 87 -8.98 1.04 -5.14
CA ILE A 87 -9.05 -0.26 -5.80
C ILE A 87 -7.64 -0.75 -6.19
N VAL A 88 -6.82 0.12 -6.78
CA VAL A 88 -5.44 -0.23 -7.18
C VAL A 88 -4.58 -0.60 -5.98
N GLY A 89 -4.64 0.17 -4.89
CA GLY A 89 -3.93 -0.15 -3.64
C GLY A 89 -4.34 -1.52 -3.09
N PHE A 90 -5.65 -1.77 -3.02
CA PHE A 90 -6.17 -3.03 -2.48
C PHE A 90 -5.78 -4.24 -3.34
N VAL A 91 -5.88 -4.12 -4.67
CA VAL A 91 -5.41 -5.15 -5.62
C VAL A 91 -3.92 -5.40 -5.45
N TRP A 92 -3.13 -4.33 -5.29
CA TRP A 92 -1.69 -4.44 -5.05
C TRP A 92 -1.37 -5.24 -3.78
N ALA A 93 -2.06 -4.96 -2.67
CA ALA A 93 -1.89 -5.69 -1.41
C ALA A 93 -2.19 -7.19 -1.56
N ILE A 94 -3.29 -7.54 -2.24
CA ILE A 94 -3.68 -8.93 -2.50
C ILE A 94 -2.59 -9.64 -3.32
N VAL A 95 -2.13 -9.02 -4.40
CA VAL A 95 -1.06 -9.58 -5.26
C VAL A 95 0.22 -9.80 -4.45
N LEU A 96 0.61 -8.84 -3.61
CA LEU A 96 1.82 -8.92 -2.80
C LEU A 96 1.73 -10.04 -1.76
N LEU A 97 0.58 -10.20 -1.11
CA LEU A 97 0.33 -11.30 -0.17
C LEU A 97 0.35 -12.67 -0.85
N ILE A 98 -0.24 -12.81 -2.04
CA ILE A 98 -0.19 -14.06 -2.82
C ILE A 98 1.26 -14.40 -3.16
N LEU A 99 2.03 -13.42 -3.65
CA LEU A 99 3.45 -13.59 -3.98
C LEU A 99 4.26 -14.05 -2.77
N LEU A 100 4.05 -13.42 -1.61
CA LEU A 100 4.72 -13.79 -0.37
C LEU A 100 4.32 -15.19 0.11
N GLY A 101 3.03 -15.52 0.03
CA GLY A 101 2.51 -16.84 0.41
C GLY A 101 3.06 -17.95 -0.48
N VAL A 102 3.13 -17.74 -1.80
CA VAL A 102 3.73 -18.69 -2.75
C VAL A 102 5.24 -18.82 -2.53
N THR A 103 5.95 -17.71 -2.28
CA THR A 103 7.42 -17.70 -2.17
C THR A 103 7.91 -18.32 -0.86
N PHE A 104 7.22 -18.07 0.26
CA PHE A 104 7.70 -18.42 1.60
C PHE A 104 6.78 -19.40 2.35
N ASN A 105 5.75 -19.92 1.66
CA ASN A 105 4.76 -20.86 2.18
C ASN A 105 4.14 -20.38 3.50
N ILE A 106 3.56 -19.18 3.47
CA ILE A 106 2.93 -18.47 4.61
C ILE A 106 1.45 -18.25 4.30
#